data_AF-A0A967J6M7-F1
#
_entry.id   AF-A0A967J6M7-F1
#
_cell.length_a   1.000
_cell.length_b   1.000
_cell.length_c   1.000
_cell.angle_alpha   90.00
_cell.angle_beta   90.00
_cell.angle_gamma   90.00
#
_symmetry.space_group_name_H-M   'P 1'
#
loop_
_entity.id
_entity.type
_entity.pdbx_description
1 polymer ?
#
loop_
_entity_poly.entity_id
_entity_poly.type
_entity_poly.pdbx_seq_one_letter_code
_entity_poly.pdbx_strand_id
1 'polypeptide(L)' 'REALKGGRAGRPSELREALGVSRKYLIPLLEYLDASGFTRRTPAGRVLREAP' A
#
# COMPACT_ATOMS: atom_id res chain seq x y z
N ARG A 1 -6.50 5.74 -5.45
CA ARG A 1 -6.04 5.04 -6.68
C ARG A 1 -4.70 5.57 -7.18
N GLU A 2 -4.43 6.88 -7.17
CA GLU A 2 -3.15 7.46 -7.69
C GLU A 2 -1.88 7.03 -6.95
N ALA A 3 -1.93 6.85 -5.61
CA ALA A 3 -0.75 6.57 -4.79
C ALA A 3 0.01 5.28 -5.15
N LEU A 4 -0.62 4.34 -5.87
CA LEU A 4 -0.04 3.06 -6.25
C LEU A 4 -0.12 2.77 -7.77
N LYS A 5 -0.59 3.74 -8.57
CA LYS A 5 -0.74 3.54 -10.03
C LYS A 5 0.64 3.42 -10.71
N GLY A 6 0.71 2.58 -11.75
CA GLY A 6 1.89 2.46 -12.62
C GLY A 6 3.13 1.86 -11.95
N GLY A 7 2.96 0.98 -10.96
CA GLY A 7 4.09 0.36 -10.26
C GLY A 7 4.84 1.29 -9.29
N ARG A 8 4.33 2.50 -9.05
CA ARG A 8 4.92 3.44 -8.09
C ARG A 8 4.83 2.89 -6.66
N ALA A 9 5.91 3.03 -5.91
CA ALA A 9 5.92 2.74 -4.48
C ALA A 9 5.19 3.84 -3.69
N GLY A 10 4.07 3.50 -3.07
CA GLY A 10 3.32 4.36 -2.17
C GLY A 10 3.88 4.31 -0.75
N ARG A 11 4.19 5.48 -0.17
CA ARG A 11 4.63 5.57 1.23
C ARG A 11 3.44 5.45 2.19
N PRO A 12 3.65 4.99 3.43
CA PRO A 12 2.56 4.87 4.40
C PRO A 12 1.77 6.18 4.63
N SER A 13 2.43 7.35 4.61
CA SER A 13 1.75 8.64 4.73
C SER A 13 0.82 8.94 3.55
N GLU A 14 1.26 8.66 2.33
CA GLU A 14 0.47 8.86 1.10
C GLU A 14 -0.73 7.89 1.07
N LEU A 15 -0.53 6.65 1.50
CA LEU A 15 -1.60 5.66 1.60
C LEU A 15 -2.61 6.01 2.71
N ARG A 16 -2.14 6.57 3.82
CA ARG A 16 -2.98 7.10 4.90
C ARG A 16 -3.94 8.16 4.38
N GLU A 17 -3.40 9.13 3.66
CA GLU A 17 -4.16 10.27 3.11
C GLU A 17 -5.15 9.80 2.03
N ALA A 18 -4.70 8.89 1.16
CA ALA A 18 -5.55 8.35 0.10
C ALA A 18 -6.72 7.49 0.62
N LEU A 19 -6.54 6.80 1.75
CA LEU A 19 -7.54 5.92 2.36
C LEU A 19 -8.36 6.60 3.46
N GLY A 20 -7.93 7.77 3.95
CA GLY A 20 -8.62 8.52 5.00
C GLY A 20 -8.64 7.83 6.37
N VAL A 21 -7.74 6.88 6.62
CA VAL A 21 -7.69 6.11 7.87
C VAL A 21 -6.54 6.55 8.78
N SER A 22 -6.67 6.32 10.09
CA SER A 22 -5.55 6.55 11.01
C SER A 22 -4.47 5.46 10.88
N ARG A 23 -3.24 5.73 11.37
CA ARG A 23 -2.14 4.75 11.35
C ARG A 23 -2.47 3.44 12.09
N LYS A 24 -3.30 3.51 13.13
CA LYS A 24 -3.77 2.34 13.91
C LYS A 24 -4.45 1.31 13.01
N TYR A 25 -5.21 1.77 12.02
CA TYR A 25 -5.93 0.90 11.08
C TYR A 25 -5.15 0.69 9.77
N LEU A 26 -4.32 1.65 9.37
CA LEU A 26 -3.55 1.57 8.15
C LEU A 26 -2.55 0.42 8.16
N ILE A 27 -1.75 0.28 9.23
CA ILE A 27 -0.67 -0.72 9.25
C ILE A 27 -1.23 -2.15 9.16
N PRO A 28 -2.22 -2.55 9.98
CA PRO A 28 -2.83 -3.88 9.84
C PRO A 28 -3.46 -4.12 8.47
N LEU A 29 -4.10 -3.11 7.89
CA LEU A 29 -4.67 -3.20 6.55
C LEU A 29 -3.58 -3.46 5.50
N LEU A 30 -2.48 -2.72 5.56
CA LEU A 30 -1.37 -2.89 4.61
C LEU A 30 -0.67 -4.24 4.78
N GLU A 31 -0.55 -4.73 6.00
CA GLU A 31 -0.03 -6.09 6.28
C GLU A 31 -0.93 -7.17 5.71
N TYR A 32 -2.25 -7.02 5.83
CA TYR A 32 -3.22 -7.91 5.19
C TYR A 32 -3.10 -7.89 3.66
N LEU A 33 -2.96 -6.70 3.05
CA LEU A 33 -2.76 -6.56 1.61
C LEU A 33 -1.43 -7.17 1.14
N ASP A 34 -0.37 -7.04 1.95
CA ASP A 34 0.91 -7.69 1.69
C ASP A 34 0.78 -9.22 1.77
N ALA A 35 0.08 -9.75 2.78
CA ALA A 35 -0.13 -11.19 2.98
C ALA A 35 -1.04 -11.82 1.92
N SER A 36 -2.06 -11.10 1.46
CA SER A 36 -2.95 -11.53 0.36
C SER A 36 -2.28 -11.49 -1.02
N GLY A 37 -1.06 -10.94 -1.10
CA GLY A 37 -0.35 -10.77 -2.37
C GLY A 37 -0.87 -9.63 -3.24
N PHE A 38 -1.73 -8.76 -2.70
CA PHE A 38 -2.24 -7.58 -3.41
C PHE A 38 -1.18 -6.47 -3.50
N THR A 39 -0.41 -6.28 -2.43
CA THR A 39 0.76 -5.39 -2.40
C THR A 39 2.05 -6.13 -2.07
N ARG A 40 3.18 -5.50 -2.38
CA ARG A 40 4.49 -5.94 -1.92
C ARG A 40 5.24 -4.79 -1.26
N ARG A 41 5.82 -5.05 -0.10
CA ARG A 41 6.72 -4.12 0.59
C ARG A 41 8.11 -4.11 -0.06
N THR A 42 8.61 -2.91 -0.31
CA THR A 42 9.94 -2.61 -0.86
C THR A 42 10.63 -1.54 0.00
N PRO A 43 11.95 -1.30 -0.15
CA PRO A 43 12.64 -0.21 0.54
C PRO A 43 12.06 1.18 0.25
N ALA A 44 11.48 1.38 -0.95
CA ALA A 44 10.89 2.65 -1.36
C ALA A 44 9.44 2.85 -0.89
N GLY A 45 8.76 1.79 -0.43
CA GLY A 45 7.35 1.82 -0.06
C GLY A 45 6.62 0.55 -0.48
N ARG A 46 5.31 0.64 -0.72
CA ARG A 46 4.51 -0.50 -1.20
C ARG A 46 4.13 -0.33 -2.66
N VAL A 47 4.24 -1.40 -3.44
CA VAL A 47 3.81 -1.43 -4.84
C VAL A 47 2.62 -2.38 -4.99
N LEU A 48 1.76 -2.15 -5.98
CA LEU A 48 0.77 -3.15 -6.39
C LEU A 48 1.49 -4.32 -7.04
N ARG A 49 1.06 -5.53 -6.70
CA ARG A 49 1.45 -6.70 -7.47
C ARG A 49 0.61 -6.71 -8.74
N GLU A 50 1.26 -6.82 -9.90
CA GLU A 50 0.51 -7.08 -11.14
C GLU A 50 -0.22 -8.42 -11.00
N ALA A 51 -1.52 -8.41 -11.32
CA ALA A 51 -2.26 -9.66 -11.44
C ALA A 51 -1.62 -10.49 -12.56
N PRO A 52 -1.51 -11.82 -12.40
CA PRO A 52 -1.01 -12.69 -13.47
C PRO A 52 -1.87 -12.59 -14.74
#